data_AF-A0A1Q2YV11-F1
#
_entry.id   AF-A0A1Q2YV11-F1
#
_cell.length_a   1.000
_cell.length_b   1.000
_cell.length_c   1.000
_cell.angle_alpha   90.00
_cell.angle_beta   90.00
_cell.angle_gamma   90.00
#
_symmetry.space_group_name_H-M   'P 1'
#
loop_
_entity.id
_entity.type
_entity.pdbx_description
1 polymer ?
#
loop_
_entity_poly.entity_id
_entity_poly.type
_entity_poly.pdbx_seq_one_letter_code
_entity_poly.pdbx_strand_id
1 'polypeptide(L)' 'MRQGGNLRTQPRNQSQVLRVLPRGTALSVFGESPGGWYQVGSDQPWGWVHGSLTDRPR' A
#
# COMPACT_ATOMS: atom_id res chain seq x y z
N MET A 1 3.17 -7.68 -8.20
CA MET A 1 3.70 -7.48 -6.83
C MET A 1 4.59 -8.67 -6.52
N ARG A 2 5.88 -8.46 -6.23
CA ARG A 2 6.84 -9.56 -5.98
C ARG A 2 6.71 -10.22 -4.61
N GLN A 3 5.90 -9.67 -3.71
CA GLN A 3 5.41 -10.25 -2.44
C GLN A 3 4.06 -9.58 -2.12
N GLY A 4 3.21 -10.18 -1.28
CA GLY A 4 1.97 -9.52 -0.86
C GLY A 4 2.26 -8.18 -0.18
N GLY A 5 1.45 -7.15 -0.46
CA GLY A 5 1.66 -5.80 0.07
C GLY A 5 0.99 -5.64 1.44
N ASN A 6 1.75 -5.26 2.48
CA ASN A 6 1.16 -4.94 3.77
C ASN A 6 0.41 -3.62 3.69
N LEU A 7 -0.92 -3.67 3.81
CA LEU A 7 -1.75 -2.50 4.00
C LEU A 7 -1.67 -2.08 5.47
N ARG A 8 -1.29 -0.83 5.71
CA ARG A 8 -1.06 -0.29 7.05
C ARG A 8 -1.98 0.87 7.36
N THR A 9 -2.19 1.13 8.65
CA THR A 9 -3.01 2.28 9.10
C THR A 9 -2.36 3.63 8.81
N GLN A 10 -1.03 3.70 8.74
CA GLN A 10 -0.27 4.94 8.53
C GLN A 10 0.95 4.71 7.62
N PRO A 11 1.50 5.75 6.98
CA PRO A 11 2.64 5.65 6.08
C PRO A 11 3.97 5.50 6.83
N ARG A 12 4.10 4.48 7.68
CA ARG A 12 5.33 4.21 8.45
C ARG A 12 5.53 2.73 8.73
N ASN A 13 6.79 2.30 8.85
CA ASN A 13 7.14 0.89 9.05
C ASN A 13 6.64 0.29 10.38
N GLN A 14 6.40 1.13 11.38
CA GLN A 14 5.99 0.71 12.73
C GLN A 14 4.47 0.73 12.94
N SER A 15 3.68 1.20 11.96
CA SER A 15 2.22 1.24 12.14
C SER A 15 1.61 -0.13 11.97
N GLN A 16 0.46 -0.35 12.62
CA GLN A 16 -0.29 -1.60 12.53
C GLN A 16 -0.59 -1.99 11.08
N VAL A 17 -0.41 -3.27 10.77
CA VAL A 17 -0.83 -3.88 9.51
C VAL A 17 -2.33 -4.17 9.62
N LEU A 18 -3.13 -3.56 8.73
CA LEU A 18 -4.56 -3.82 8.61
C LEU A 18 -4.80 -5.19 7.96
N ARG A 19 -4.07 -5.49 6.89
CA ARG A 19 -4.13 -6.76 6.18
C ARG A 19 -2.95 -6.94 5.23
N VAL A 20 -2.71 -8.17 4.82
CA VAL A 20 -1.79 -8.50 3.73
C VAL A 20 -2.60 -8.59 2.44
N LEU A 21 -2.22 -7.81 1.43
CA LEU A 21 -2.85 -7.85 0.11
C LEU A 21 -2.27 -9.02 -0.68
N PRO A 22 -3.12 -9.88 -1.27
CA PRO A 22 -2.67 -10.87 -2.24
C PRO A 22 -1.91 -10.22 -3.40
N ARG A 23 -0.97 -10.97 -3.99
CA ARG A 23 -0.30 -10.52 -5.21
C ARG A 23 -1.33 -10.33 -6.33
N GLY A 24 -1.15 -9.29 -7.13
CA GLY A 24 -2.04 -9.01 -8.26
C GLY A 24 -3.33 -8.29 -7.87
N THR A 25 -3.52 -7.94 -6.59
CA THR A 25 -4.64 -7.09 -6.18
C THR A 25 -4.52 -5.73 -6.90
N ALA A 26 -5.51 -5.41 -7.71
CA ALA A 26 -5.65 -4.08 -8.31
C ALA A 26 -6.21 -3.13 -7.25
N LEU A 27 -5.54 -1.98 -7.04
CA LEU A 27 -5.97 -0.95 -6.12
C LEU A 27 -5.82 0.42 -6.76
N SER A 28 -6.75 1.29 -6.45
CA SER A 28 -6.70 2.71 -6.76
C SER A 28 -5.77 3.41 -5.78
N VAL A 29 -5.00 4.40 -6.27
CA VAL A 29 -4.20 5.30 -5.43
C VAL A 29 -5.00 6.57 -5.19
N PHE A 30 -5.18 6.91 -3.92
CA PHE A 30 -5.90 8.11 -3.47
C PHE A 30 -4.96 9.24 -3.07
N GLY A 31 -3.70 8.92 -2.74
CA GLY A 31 -2.72 9.90 -2.33
C GLY A 31 -1.33 9.31 -2.12
N GLU A 32 -0.36 10.19 -1.94
CA GLU A 32 1.03 9.85 -1.72
C GLU A 32 1.53 10.53 -0.45
N SER A 33 2.47 9.89 0.24
CA SER A 33 3.16 10.45 1.40
C SER A 33 4.67 10.37 1.19
N PRO A 34 5.43 11.35 1.71
CA PRO A 34 6.89 11.29 1.72
C PRO A 34 7.41 9.94 2.23
N GLY A 35 8.53 9.49 1.67
CA GLY A 35 9.09 8.17 1.98
C GLY A 35 8.47 7.02 1.18
N GLY A 36 7.81 7.30 0.06
CA GLY A 36 7.39 6.26 -0.91
C GLY A 36 6.14 5.48 -0.50
N TRP A 37 5.21 6.13 0.19
CA TRP A 37 3.96 5.52 0.62
C TRP A 37 2.80 5.96 -0.26
N TYR A 38 1.93 5.01 -0.57
CA TYR A 38 0.71 5.23 -1.34
C TYR A 38 -0.49 4.91 -0.48
N GLN A 39 -1.45 5.84 -0.42
CA GLN A 39 -2.76 5.58 0.13
C GLN A 39 -3.58 4.85 -0.92
N VAL A 40 -4.05 3.65 -0.60
CA VAL A 40 -4.66 2.72 -1.56
C VAL A 40 -6.00 2.19 -1.09
N GLY A 41 -6.85 1.81 -2.04
CA GLY A 41 -8.17 1.23 -1.80
C GLY A 41 -8.85 0.75 -3.08
N SER A 42 -10.11 0.32 -2.98
CA SER A 42 -10.95 0.10 -4.16
C SER A 42 -11.75 1.37 -4.46
N ASP A 43 -12.91 1.54 -3.82
CA ASP A 43 -13.78 2.72 -4.00
C ASP A 43 -13.42 3.87 -3.04
N GLN A 44 -12.84 3.53 -1.88
CA GLN A 44 -12.44 4.45 -0.82
C GLN A 44 -11.06 4.03 -0.30
N PRO A 45 -10.20 4.97 0.17
CA PRO A 45 -8.92 4.63 0.78
C PRO A 45 -9.11 3.73 2.01
N TRP A 46 -8.38 2.62 2.03
CA TRP A 46 -8.37 1.67 3.14
C TRP A 46 -7.15 1.83 4.04
N GLY A 47 -6.04 2.31 3.48
CA GLY A 47 -4.79 2.46 4.22
C GLY A 47 -3.61 2.72 3.29
N TRP A 48 -2.42 2.43 3.79
CA TRP A 48 -1.15 2.79 3.16
C TRP A 48 -0.34 1.54 2.78
N VAL A 49 0.26 1.55 1.59
CA VAL A 49 1.22 0.54 1.16
C VAL A 49 2.54 1.22 0.78
N HIS A 50 3.66 0.58 1.11
CA HIS A 50 4.96 1.10 0.71
C HIS A 50 5.28 0.68 -0.73
N GLY A 51 5.80 1.61 -1.52
CA GLY A 51 6.11 1.42 -2.94
C GLY A 51 7.04 0.23 -3.22
N SER A 52 7.95 -0.10 -2.29
CA SER A 52 8.84 -1.25 -2.43
C SER A 52 8.13 -2.61 -2.48
N LEU A 53 6.86 -2.67 -2.05
CA LEU A 53 6.02 -3.88 -2.08
C LEU A 53 5.16 -3.94 -3.34
N THR A 54 5.06 -2.82 -4.06
CA THR A 54 4.31 -2.72 -5.31
C THR A 54 5.18 -3.14 -6.49
N ASP A 55 4.57 -3.61 -7.57
CA ASP A 55 5.28 -3.96 -8.82
C ASP A 55 5.48 -2.75 -9.74
N ARG A 56 5.20 -1.54 -9.25
CA ARG A 56 5.35 -0.36 -10.08
C ARG A 56 6.84 -0.22 -10.44
N PRO A 57 7.17 -0.11 -11.73
CA PRO A 57 8.52 0.30 -12.11
C PRO A 57 8.78 1.66 -11.45
N ARG A 58 9.96 1.78 -10.83
CA ARG A 58 10.39 3.01 -10.16
C ARG A 58 10.56 4.16 -11.14
#